data_AF-A0A817ZB57-F1
#
_entry.id   AF-A0A817ZB57-F1
#
_cell.length_a   1.000
_cell.length_b   1.000
_cell.length_c   1.000
_cell.angle_alpha   90.00
_cell.angle_beta   90.00
_cell.angle_gamma   90.00
#
_symmetry.space_group_name_H-M   'P 1'
#
loop_
_entity.id
_entity.type
_entity.pdbx_description
1 polymer ?
#
loop_
_entity_poly.entity_id
_entity_poly.type
_entity_poly.pdbx_seq_one_letter_code
_entity_poly.pdbx_strand_id
1 'polypeptide(L)'
;MDTGDLNLPAYKYQLEQVELALKAKPDDPELLKLKEDLEEVINLTADLLGCDPSTLNSNEPTASSFLNEAAQNSASSQTTSSSTRTAIKWKTGDRCLAPWNDDGKYYECTIEDVLDDGTCTIIFDGFESMPLTVVRVSKLRPFDRTRADFNAIKSVNNRSKTKRELEQRLRELRHKKKEKRATKLKEAEEEREKDKKRWTDFNSKLTGRTWKGVVSKSMVKTDKRSENLRGTTNGNLVSNYRPANPRP
;
A
#
# COMPACT_ATOMS: atom_id res chain seq x y z
N MET A 1 -17.16 -8.79 23.06
CA MET A 1 -17.79 -9.96 22.43
C MET A 1 -18.21 -9.50 21.05
N ASP A 2 -17.62 -10.11 20.03
CA ASP A 2 -17.82 -9.74 18.64
C ASP A 2 -19.15 -10.35 18.19
N THR A 3 -20.23 -9.57 18.21
CA THR A 3 -21.56 -9.95 17.70
C THR A 3 -21.60 -9.78 16.17
N GLY A 4 -20.52 -10.17 15.50
CA GLY A 4 -20.41 -10.14 14.05
C GLY A 4 -21.33 -11.20 13.46
N ASP A 5 -22.27 -10.74 12.64
CA ASP A 5 -23.12 -11.55 11.74
C ASP A 5 -24.35 -12.27 12.32
N LEU A 6 -24.96 -11.81 13.41
CA LEU A 6 -26.35 -12.17 13.72
C LEU A 6 -27.32 -11.33 12.87
N ASN A 7 -27.52 -11.73 11.61
CA ASN A 7 -28.37 -11.03 10.64
C ASN A 7 -29.86 -11.32 10.85
N LEU A 8 -30.39 -10.92 12.02
CA LEU A 8 -31.81 -10.98 12.38
C LEU A 8 -32.77 -10.47 11.28
N PRO A 9 -32.50 -9.33 10.59
CA PRO A 9 -33.40 -8.88 9.52
C PRO A 9 -33.41 -9.81 8.30
N ALA A 10 -32.30 -10.50 7.98
CA ALA A 10 -32.29 -11.48 6.89
C ALA A 10 -33.12 -12.73 7.20
N TYR A 11 -33.05 -13.25 8.43
CA TYR A 11 -33.86 -14.40 8.84
C TYR A 11 -35.36 -14.08 8.82
N LYS A 12 -35.76 -12.86 9.23
CA LYS A 12 -37.14 -12.39 9.13
C LYS A 12 -37.62 -12.33 7.68
N TYR A 13 -36.78 -11.86 6.76
CA TYR A 13 -37.11 -11.84 5.34
C TYR A 13 -37.26 -13.25 4.76
N GLN A 14 -36.40 -14.20 5.17
CA GLN A 14 -36.54 -15.60 4.76
C GLN A 14 -37.85 -16.22 5.26
N LEU A 15 -38.23 -15.94 6.51
CA LEU A 15 -39.51 -16.38 7.09
C LEU A 15 -40.69 -15.86 6.24
N GLU A 16 -40.68 -14.58 5.86
CA GLU A 16 -41.72 -13.99 5.01
C GLU A 16 -41.85 -14.72 3.65
N GLN A 17 -40.72 -15.06 3.02
CA GLN A 17 -40.72 -15.83 1.76
C GLN A 17 -41.33 -17.22 1.93
N VAL A 18 -41.01 -17.91 3.03
CA VAL A 18 -41.57 -19.22 3.36
C VAL A 18 -43.07 -19.10 3.64
N GLU A 19 -43.53 -18.06 4.31
CA GLU A 19 -44.95 -17.80 4.53
C GLU A 19 -45.72 -17.48 3.24
N LEU A 20 -45.09 -16.76 2.30
CA LEU A 20 -45.66 -16.55 0.97
C LEU A 20 -45.77 -17.87 0.19
N ALA A 21 -44.76 -18.74 0.29
CA ALA A 21 -44.80 -20.08 -0.31
C ALA A 21 -45.89 -20.95 0.35
N LEU A 22 -46.09 -20.85 1.67
CA LEU A 22 -47.18 -21.51 2.39
C LEU A 22 -48.56 -20.97 2.01
N LYS A 23 -48.70 -19.67 1.72
CA LYS A 23 -49.96 -19.12 1.18
C LYS A 23 -50.31 -19.73 -0.18
N ALA A 24 -49.31 -20.06 -0.99
CA ALA A 24 -49.51 -20.76 -2.26
C ALA A 24 -49.70 -22.28 -2.10
N LYS A 25 -49.12 -22.88 -1.06
CA LYS A 25 -49.16 -24.33 -0.75
C LYS A 25 -49.31 -24.56 0.77
N PRO A 26 -50.54 -24.50 1.29
CA PRO A 26 -50.78 -24.49 2.75
C PRO A 26 -50.45 -25.81 3.45
N ASP A 27 -50.47 -26.94 2.74
CA ASP A 27 -50.28 -28.29 3.33
C ASP A 27 -48.90 -28.90 2.99
N ASP A 28 -47.90 -28.09 2.62
CA ASP A 28 -46.55 -28.58 2.36
C ASP A 28 -45.79 -28.81 3.68
N PRO A 29 -45.53 -30.07 4.09
CA PRO A 29 -44.92 -30.37 5.37
C PRO A 29 -43.47 -29.87 5.46
N GLU A 30 -42.77 -29.72 4.34
CA GLU A 30 -41.40 -29.19 4.34
C GLU A 30 -41.37 -27.70 4.64
N LEU A 31 -42.31 -26.94 4.08
CA LEU A 31 -42.42 -25.50 4.34
C LEU A 31 -42.89 -25.19 5.76
N LEU A 32 -43.78 -26.02 6.33
CA LEU A 32 -44.22 -25.88 7.72
C LEU A 32 -43.06 -26.12 8.70
N LYS A 33 -42.27 -27.18 8.46
CA LYS A 33 -41.09 -27.47 9.27
C LYS A 33 -40.03 -26.36 9.15
N LEU A 34 -39.77 -25.89 7.92
CA LEU A 34 -38.81 -24.82 7.67
C LEU A 34 -39.23 -23.50 8.34
N LYS A 35 -40.54 -23.22 8.36
CA LYS A 35 -41.10 -22.07 9.10
C LYS A 35 -40.77 -22.18 10.59
N GLU A 36 -41.06 -23.32 11.22
CA GLU A 36 -40.82 -23.56 12.64
C GLU A 36 -39.32 -23.44 12.99
N ASP A 37 -38.45 -24.09 12.20
CA ASP A 37 -36.99 -24.03 12.37
C ASP A 37 -36.47 -22.58 12.27
N LEU A 38 -37.00 -21.77 11.34
CA LEU A 38 -36.60 -20.36 11.17
C LEU A 38 -37.10 -19.46 12.32
N GLU A 39 -38.31 -19.71 12.84
CA GLU A 39 -38.83 -19.00 14.01
C GLU A 39 -37.97 -19.27 15.26
N GLU A 40 -37.51 -20.52 15.45
CA GLU A 40 -36.59 -20.87 16.55
C GLU A 40 -35.25 -20.13 16.42
N VAL A 41 -34.66 -20.13 15.22
CA VAL A 41 -33.40 -19.40 14.96
C VAL A 41 -33.54 -17.90 15.22
N ILE A 42 -34.67 -17.30 14.80
CA ILE A 42 -34.95 -15.88 15.04
C ILE A 42 -35.05 -15.59 16.53
N ASN A 43 -35.75 -16.43 17.30
CA ASN A 43 -35.91 -16.25 18.75
C ASN A 43 -34.58 -16.39 19.49
N LEU A 44 -33.81 -17.45 19.21
CA LEU A 44 -32.48 -17.63 19.78
C LEU A 44 -31.56 -16.45 19.43
N THR A 45 -31.66 -15.94 18.20
CA THR A 45 -30.89 -14.77 17.76
C THR A 45 -31.33 -13.49 18.48
N ALA A 46 -32.64 -13.30 18.67
CA ALA A 46 -33.19 -12.15 19.39
C ALA A 46 -32.79 -12.15 20.88
N ASP A 47 -32.80 -13.33 21.51
CA ASP A 47 -32.35 -13.54 22.89
C ASP A 47 -30.85 -13.25 23.05
N LEU A 48 -30.03 -13.70 22.10
CA LEU A 48 -28.59 -13.39 22.05
C LEU A 48 -28.31 -11.89 21.85
N LEU A 49 -29.22 -11.18 21.17
CA LEU A 49 -29.15 -9.74 20.95
C LEU A 49 -29.75 -8.91 22.10
N GLY A 50 -30.42 -9.53 23.07
CA GLY A 50 -31.04 -8.84 24.22
C GLY A 50 -32.16 -7.86 23.83
N CYS A 51 -32.83 -8.10 22.71
CA CYS A 51 -33.91 -7.24 22.23
C CYS A 51 -35.26 -7.75 22.77
N ASP A 52 -35.73 -7.16 23.88
CA ASP A 52 -37.08 -7.42 24.40
C ASP A 52 -38.14 -7.10 23.31
N PRO A 53 -39.06 -8.02 22.99
CA PRO A 53 -40.05 -7.85 21.92
C PRO A 53 -41.20 -6.85 22.21
N SER A 54 -41.13 -6.07 23.29
CA SER A 54 -42.28 -5.29 23.81
C SER A 54 -42.34 -3.80 23.42
N THR A 55 -41.48 -3.30 22.53
CA THR A 55 -41.44 -1.84 22.21
C THR A 55 -41.69 -1.46 20.75
N LEU A 56 -42.23 -2.37 19.93
CA LEU A 56 -42.50 -2.07 18.51
C LEU A 56 -43.90 -2.52 18.07
N ASN A 57 -44.94 -2.01 18.74
CA ASN A 57 -46.30 -1.99 18.21
C ASN A 57 -47.08 -0.83 18.82
N SER A 58 -47.11 0.32 18.14
CA SER A 58 -48.17 1.36 18.23
C SER A 58 -47.95 2.42 17.16
N ASN A 59 -48.67 2.30 16.05
CA ASN A 59 -48.99 3.42 15.18
C ASN A 59 -50.13 4.24 15.81
N GLU A 60 -49.88 5.51 16.16
CA GLU A 60 -50.72 6.69 15.83
C GLU A 60 -50.20 7.95 16.60
N PRO A 61 -50.36 9.16 16.03
CA PRO A 61 -49.84 10.42 16.55
C PRO A 61 -50.82 11.06 17.53
N THR A 62 -50.34 11.62 18.63
CA THR A 62 -51.10 12.66 19.34
C THR A 62 -50.17 13.66 19.98
N ALA A 63 -50.28 14.89 19.51
CA ALA A 63 -49.76 16.08 20.15
C ALA A 63 -50.37 16.22 21.55
N SER A 64 -49.54 16.46 22.56
CA SER A 64 -49.65 17.63 23.44
C SER A 64 -48.87 17.41 24.74
N SER A 65 -47.95 18.33 25.00
CA SER A 65 -47.60 18.91 26.32
C SER A 65 -47.40 17.95 27.50
N PHE A 66 -46.23 18.00 28.11
CA PHE A 66 -46.09 18.59 29.45
C PHE A 66 -44.62 18.98 29.69
N LEU A 67 -44.40 20.29 29.82
CA LEU A 67 -43.19 20.90 30.36
C LEU A 67 -43.09 20.55 31.85
N ASN A 68 -41.90 20.19 32.33
CA ASN A 68 -41.32 20.98 33.42
C ASN A 68 -39.81 20.82 33.54
N GLU A 69 -39.24 21.98 33.77
CA GLU A 69 -37.85 22.35 33.92
C GLU A 69 -37.43 22.31 35.40
N ALA A 70 -36.11 22.44 35.61
CA ALA A 70 -35.38 22.61 36.88
C ALA A 70 -35.02 21.32 37.63
N ALA A 71 -33.80 21.11 38.13
CA ALA A 71 -32.51 21.72 37.91
C ALA A 71 -31.44 20.81 38.57
N GLN A 72 -30.20 20.92 38.06
CA GLN A 72 -28.93 20.73 38.77
C GLN A 72 -28.22 19.35 38.74
N ASN A 73 -27.28 19.30 37.78
CA ASN A 73 -25.83 19.17 38.00
C ASN A 73 -25.22 17.76 38.21
N SER A 74 -24.65 17.18 37.13
CA SER A 74 -23.18 17.01 36.96
C SER A 74 -22.82 15.88 35.98
N ALA A 75 -21.93 16.21 35.04
CA ALA A 75 -20.99 15.34 34.34
C ALA A 75 -21.52 14.27 33.36
N SER A 76 -21.51 14.58 32.06
CA SER A 76 -20.56 13.99 31.10
C SER A 76 -20.97 14.25 29.64
N SER A 77 -20.18 15.09 28.97
CA SER A 77 -19.79 14.99 27.57
C SER A 77 -20.89 14.89 26.49
N GLN A 78 -21.68 15.95 26.33
CA GLN A 78 -22.21 16.31 25.01
C GLN A 78 -21.22 17.26 24.33
N THR A 79 -20.30 16.69 23.53
CA THR A 79 -19.58 17.47 22.53
C THR A 79 -20.51 17.70 21.36
N THR A 80 -21.16 18.85 21.42
CA THR A 80 -21.59 19.65 20.29
C THR A 80 -20.56 19.60 19.16
N SER A 81 -20.93 19.00 18.03
CA SER A 81 -20.35 19.34 16.74
C SER A 81 -21.45 19.92 15.86
N SER A 82 -21.96 21.06 16.30
CA SER A 82 -22.51 22.08 15.41
C SER A 82 -21.37 22.57 14.50
N SER A 83 -20.97 21.75 13.54
CA SER A 83 -20.19 22.23 12.41
C SER A 83 -21.08 23.22 11.68
N THR A 84 -20.71 24.48 11.78
CA THR A 84 -21.14 25.58 10.94
C THR A 84 -21.39 25.03 9.53
N ARG A 85 -22.66 25.03 9.11
CA ARG A 85 -23.15 24.45 7.85
C ARG A 85 -22.64 25.29 6.68
N THR A 86 -21.33 25.27 6.43
CA THR A 86 -20.77 25.73 5.18
C THR A 86 -21.43 24.88 4.10
N ALA A 87 -21.99 25.53 3.09
CA ALA A 87 -22.54 24.83 1.95
C ALA A 87 -21.42 23.95 1.36
N ILE A 88 -21.52 22.64 1.57
CA ILE A 88 -20.53 21.69 1.08
C ILE A 88 -20.56 21.80 -0.44
N LYS A 89 -19.46 22.28 -1.02
CA LYS A 89 -19.29 22.33 -2.46
C LYS A 89 -18.80 20.97 -2.91
N TRP A 90 -19.73 20.19 -3.45
CA TRP A 90 -19.45 18.85 -3.97
C TRP A 90 -18.61 18.92 -5.25
N LYS A 91 -17.78 17.89 -5.46
CA LYS A 91 -17.03 17.66 -6.70
C LYS A 91 -17.14 16.19 -7.11
N THR A 92 -16.87 15.93 -8.38
CA THR A 92 -16.68 14.57 -8.91
C THR A 92 -15.69 13.79 -8.05
N GLY A 93 -16.05 12.54 -7.74
CA GLY A 93 -15.30 11.60 -6.92
C GLY A 93 -15.51 11.72 -5.41
N ASP A 94 -16.30 12.70 -4.93
CA ASP A 94 -16.64 12.76 -3.51
C ASP A 94 -17.64 11.67 -3.14
N ARG A 95 -17.42 11.08 -1.95
CA ARG A 95 -18.38 10.14 -1.36
C ARG A 95 -19.44 10.91 -0.60
N CYS A 96 -20.68 10.52 -0.80
CA CYS A 96 -21.82 11.13 -0.15
C CYS A 96 -22.85 10.06 0.20
N LEU A 97 -23.84 10.49 0.97
CA LEU A 97 -25.00 9.70 1.32
C LEU A 97 -26.20 10.27 0.56
N ALA A 98 -26.86 9.44 -0.25
CA ALA A 98 -28.01 9.86 -1.05
C ALA A 98 -29.24 8.99 -0.76
N PRO A 99 -30.45 9.57 -0.84
CA PRO A 99 -31.69 8.82 -0.64
C PRO A 99 -31.93 7.84 -1.79
N TRP A 100 -32.24 6.59 -1.47
CA TRP A 100 -32.69 5.58 -2.43
C TRP A 100 -34.15 5.85 -2.85
N ASN A 101 -34.49 5.56 -4.10
CA ASN A 101 -35.80 5.89 -4.66
C ASN A 101 -36.96 5.12 -4.02
N ASP A 102 -36.74 3.85 -3.63
CA ASP A 102 -37.82 3.00 -3.11
C ASP A 102 -38.09 3.25 -1.62
N ASP A 103 -37.02 3.42 -0.83
CA ASP A 103 -37.11 3.46 0.64
C ASP A 103 -36.90 4.85 1.24
N GLY A 104 -36.35 5.80 0.47
CA GLY A 104 -35.91 7.11 0.97
C GLY A 104 -34.75 7.08 1.98
N LYS A 105 -34.25 5.88 2.32
CA LYS A 105 -33.08 5.67 3.18
C LYS A 105 -31.81 6.13 2.46
N TYR A 106 -30.82 6.56 3.25
CA TYR A 106 -29.58 7.10 2.73
C TYR A 106 -28.52 6.01 2.60
N TYR A 107 -27.97 5.85 1.41
CA TYR A 107 -26.92 4.87 1.10
C TYR A 107 -25.65 5.55 0.62
N GLU A 108 -24.52 4.87 0.81
CA GLU A 108 -23.22 5.33 0.33
C GLU A 108 -23.21 5.35 -1.20
N CYS A 109 -22.71 6.45 -1.75
CA CYS A 109 -22.58 6.64 -3.18
C CYS A 109 -21.42 7.56 -3.50
N THR A 110 -20.90 7.41 -4.70
CA THR A 110 -19.83 8.23 -5.25
C THR A 110 -20.39 9.18 -6.31
N ILE A 111 -20.05 10.46 -6.20
CA ILE A 111 -20.42 11.48 -7.18
C ILE A 111 -19.61 11.26 -8.45
N GLU A 112 -20.28 11.09 -9.59
CA GLU A 112 -19.63 10.98 -10.90
C GLU A 112 -19.56 12.34 -11.58
N ASP A 113 -20.64 13.11 -11.58
CA ASP A 113 -20.64 14.45 -12.15
C ASP A 113 -21.56 15.41 -11.38
N VAL A 114 -21.18 16.68 -11.35
CA VAL A 114 -21.95 17.76 -10.71
C VAL A 114 -22.39 18.73 -11.79
N LEU A 115 -23.70 18.80 -12.03
CA LEU A 115 -24.28 19.67 -13.03
C LEU A 115 -24.49 21.08 -12.44
N ASP A 116 -24.37 22.09 -13.29
CA ASP A 116 -24.52 23.51 -12.90
C ASP A 116 -25.98 23.87 -12.53
N ASP A 117 -26.94 22.99 -12.83
CA ASP A 117 -28.37 23.14 -12.51
C ASP A 117 -28.70 22.79 -11.04
N GLY A 118 -27.71 22.38 -10.24
CA GLY A 118 -27.88 21.97 -8.85
C GLY A 118 -28.28 20.50 -8.67
N THR A 119 -28.16 19.69 -9.73
CA THR A 119 -28.24 18.23 -9.68
C THR A 119 -26.87 17.59 -9.86
N CYS A 120 -26.74 16.34 -9.48
CA CYS A 120 -25.51 15.56 -9.65
C CYS A 120 -25.87 14.10 -9.99
N THR A 121 -25.01 13.47 -10.77
CA THR A 121 -25.07 12.04 -11.04
C THR A 121 -24.23 11.29 -10.01
N ILE A 122 -24.84 10.27 -9.42
CA ILE A 122 -24.20 9.43 -8.40
C ILE A 122 -24.31 7.96 -8.79
N ILE A 123 -23.36 7.17 -8.30
CA ILE A 123 -23.36 5.71 -8.36
C ILE A 123 -23.41 5.19 -6.93
N PHE A 124 -24.36 4.32 -6.60
CA PHE A 124 -24.46 3.71 -5.28
C PHE A 124 -23.38 2.63 -5.09
N ASP A 125 -22.69 2.68 -3.96
CA ASP A 125 -21.63 1.76 -3.63
C ASP A 125 -22.25 0.42 -3.14
N GLY A 126 -21.71 -0.72 -3.58
CA GLY A 126 -22.15 -2.06 -3.14
C GLY A 126 -22.88 -2.91 -4.19
N PHE A 127 -23.20 -2.36 -5.35
CA PHE A 127 -23.76 -3.11 -6.47
C PHE A 127 -22.98 -2.81 -7.76
N GLU A 128 -22.34 -3.84 -8.32
CA GLU A 128 -21.42 -3.74 -9.47
C GLU A 128 -22.11 -3.30 -10.78
N SER A 129 -23.43 -3.12 -10.79
CA SER A 129 -24.21 -2.70 -11.96
C SER A 129 -25.41 -1.81 -11.60
N MET A 130 -25.21 -0.80 -10.73
CA MET A 130 -26.24 0.22 -10.51
C MET A 130 -26.19 1.31 -11.59
N PRO A 131 -27.33 1.71 -12.18
CA PRO A 131 -27.37 2.81 -13.12
C PRO A 131 -27.05 4.14 -12.43
N LEU A 132 -26.44 5.07 -13.18
CA LEU A 132 -26.27 6.45 -12.73
C LEU A 132 -27.63 7.02 -12.32
N THR A 133 -27.71 7.55 -11.10
CA THR A 133 -28.93 8.17 -10.60
C THR A 133 -28.73 9.66 -10.46
N VAL A 134 -29.68 10.44 -10.98
CA VAL A 134 -29.66 11.91 -10.86
C VAL A 134 -30.34 12.31 -9.56
N VAL A 135 -29.61 13.00 -8.68
CA VAL A 135 -30.11 13.47 -7.39
C VAL A 135 -29.82 14.95 -7.22
N ARG A 136 -30.71 15.68 -6.55
CA ARG A 136 -30.47 17.09 -6.19
C ARG A 136 -29.38 17.19 -5.13
N VAL A 137 -28.43 18.10 -5.35
CA VAL A 137 -27.29 18.32 -4.44
C VAL A 137 -27.75 18.66 -3.01
N SER A 138 -28.89 19.33 -2.84
CA SER A 138 -29.46 19.66 -1.53
C SER A 138 -29.94 18.46 -0.72
N LYS A 139 -30.16 17.30 -1.36
CA LYS A 139 -30.56 16.05 -0.70
C LYS A 139 -29.36 15.19 -0.31
N LEU A 140 -28.15 15.55 -0.73
CA LEU A 140 -26.95 14.81 -0.37
C LEU A 140 -26.54 15.13 1.07
N ARG A 141 -26.04 14.10 1.76
CA ARG A 141 -25.41 14.24 3.07
C ARG A 141 -23.92 13.90 2.98
N PRO A 142 -23.06 14.59 3.75
CA PRO A 142 -21.66 14.19 3.89
C PRO A 142 -21.57 12.74 4.34
N PHE A 143 -20.77 11.95 3.63
CA PHE A 143 -20.36 10.64 4.10
C PHE A 143 -19.33 10.85 5.21
N ASP A 144 -19.72 10.54 6.45
CA ASP A 144 -18.84 10.70 7.60
C ASP A 144 -17.81 9.57 7.57
N ARG A 145 -16.65 9.87 6.97
CA ARG A 145 -15.49 8.99 7.07
C ARG A 145 -15.20 8.84 8.55
N THR A 146 -15.49 7.67 9.09
CA THR A 146 -15.21 7.35 10.48
C THR A 146 -13.78 7.77 10.80
N ARG A 147 -13.51 8.16 12.05
CA ARG A 147 -12.16 8.52 12.51
C ARG A 147 -11.09 7.47 12.12
N ALA A 148 -11.50 6.22 11.88
CA ALA A 148 -10.68 5.14 11.34
C ALA A 148 -10.20 5.38 9.90
N ASP A 149 -11.06 5.85 8.99
CA ASP A 149 -10.72 6.12 7.59
C ASP A 149 -9.77 7.30 7.43
N PHE A 150 -9.97 8.36 8.23
CA PHE A 150 -9.04 9.48 8.30
C PHE A 150 -7.65 9.06 8.81
N ASN A 151 -7.60 8.16 9.81
CA ASN A 151 -6.34 7.60 10.30
C ASN A 151 -5.70 6.61 9.31
N ALA A 152 -6.50 5.84 8.56
CA ALA A 152 -6.00 4.94 7.53
C ALA A 152 -5.32 5.71 6.39
N ILE A 153 -5.91 6.81 5.93
CA ILE A 153 -5.33 7.67 4.89
C ILE A 153 -4.05 8.35 5.39
N LYS A 154 -4.05 8.83 6.65
CA LYS A 154 -2.86 9.41 7.28
C LYS A 154 -1.74 8.37 7.45
N SER A 155 -2.09 7.13 7.76
CA SER A 155 -1.16 5.99 7.88
C SER A 155 -0.52 5.63 6.54
N VAL A 156 -1.28 5.58 5.45
CA VAL A 156 -0.75 5.34 4.09
C VAL A 156 0.19 6.47 3.64
N ASN A 157 -0.18 7.73 3.94
CA ASN A 157 0.66 8.88 3.60
C ASN A 157 1.95 8.95 4.45
N ASN A 158 1.90 8.51 5.71
CA ASN A 158 3.10 8.37 6.54
C ASN A 158 3.98 7.20 6.06
N ARG A 159 3.38 6.04 5.75
CA ARG A 159 4.14 4.85 5.29
C ARG A 159 4.87 5.11 3.98
N SER A 160 4.26 5.86 3.06
CA SER A 160 4.92 6.30 1.82
C SER A 160 6.03 7.33 2.07
N LYS A 161 5.85 8.23 3.04
CA LYS A 161 6.93 9.14 3.49
C LYS A 161 8.11 8.38 4.11
N THR A 162 7.84 7.41 4.99
CA THR A 162 8.86 6.54 5.61
C THR A 162 9.58 5.66 4.58
N LYS A 163 8.88 5.13 3.57
CA LYS A 163 9.48 4.36 2.47
C LYS A 163 10.45 5.21 1.64
N ARG A 164 10.05 6.44 1.29
CA ARG A 164 10.87 7.39 0.53
C ARG A 164 12.14 7.79 1.28
N GLU A 165 12.02 8.00 2.59
CA GLU A 165 13.16 8.33 3.46
C GLU A 165 14.17 7.17 3.58
N LEU A 166 13.68 5.93 3.71
CA LEU A 166 14.53 4.74 3.75
C LEU A 166 15.32 4.54 2.44
N GLU A 167 14.68 4.74 1.28
CA GLU A 167 15.35 4.67 -0.02
C GLU A 167 16.45 5.74 -0.17
N GLN A 168 16.22 6.95 0.34
CA GLN A 168 17.22 8.02 0.32
C GLN A 168 18.45 7.66 1.16
N ARG A 169 18.23 7.11 2.37
CA ARG A 169 19.32 6.63 3.24
C ARG A 169 20.13 5.50 2.60
N LEU A 170 19.48 4.58 1.88
CA LEU A 170 20.16 3.53 1.13
C LEU A 170 21.01 4.08 -0.03
N ARG A 171 20.54 5.12 -0.74
CA ARG A 171 21.30 5.81 -1.78
C ARG A 171 22.54 6.50 -1.20
N GLU A 172 22.40 7.19 -0.07
CA GLU A 172 23.52 7.83 0.62
C GLU A 172 24.57 6.82 1.09
N LEU A 173 24.15 5.70 1.68
CA LEU A 173 25.07 4.62 2.08
C LEU A 173 25.80 4.01 0.88
N ARG A 174 25.12 3.83 -0.25
CA ARG A 174 25.73 3.37 -1.50
C ARG A 174 26.73 4.40 -2.04
N HIS A 175 26.38 5.69 -2.03
CA HIS A 175 27.27 6.77 -2.46
C HIS A 175 28.53 6.84 -1.59
N LYS A 176 28.36 6.84 -0.26
CA LYS A 176 29.45 6.89 0.70
C LYS A 176 30.36 5.66 0.63
N LYS A 177 29.82 4.48 0.32
CA LYS A 177 30.64 3.28 0.04
C LYS A 177 31.43 3.42 -1.27
N LYS A 178 30.85 4.01 -2.31
CA LYS A 178 31.52 4.22 -3.60
C LYS A 178 32.66 5.24 -3.48
N GLU A 179 32.42 6.35 -2.78
CA GLU A 179 33.45 7.36 -2.50
C GLU A 179 34.63 6.76 -1.73
N LYS A 180 34.38 6.04 -0.63
CA LYS A 180 35.45 5.38 0.14
C LYS A 180 36.27 4.38 -0.69
N ARG A 181 35.64 3.72 -1.68
CA ARG A 181 36.36 2.82 -2.60
C ARG A 181 37.18 3.60 -3.62
N ALA A 182 36.63 4.70 -4.15
CA ALA A 182 37.32 5.56 -5.09
C ALA A 182 38.54 6.26 -4.46
N THR A 183 38.44 6.71 -3.21
CA THR A 183 39.57 7.34 -2.50
C THR A 183 40.70 6.33 -2.28
N LYS A 184 40.38 5.12 -1.81
CA LYS A 184 41.37 4.05 -1.63
C LYS A 184 42.05 3.67 -2.94
N LEU A 185 41.28 3.62 -4.04
CA LEU A 185 41.84 3.30 -5.35
C LEU A 185 42.75 4.41 -5.87
N LYS A 186 42.35 5.68 -5.67
CA LYS A 186 43.15 6.85 -6.05
C LYS A 186 44.46 6.91 -5.26
N GLU A 187 44.42 6.67 -3.96
CA GLU A 187 45.62 6.63 -3.11
C GLU A 187 46.59 5.53 -3.55
N ALA A 188 46.07 4.33 -3.86
CA ALA A 188 46.86 3.24 -4.41
C ALA A 188 47.43 3.53 -5.81
N GLU A 189 46.76 4.35 -6.61
CA GLU A 189 47.28 4.83 -7.90
C GLU A 189 48.38 5.87 -7.73
N GLU A 190 48.20 6.83 -6.82
CA GLU A 190 49.22 7.83 -6.49
C GLU A 190 50.49 7.18 -5.92
N GLU A 191 50.37 6.08 -5.16
CA GLU A 191 51.52 5.31 -4.67
C GLU A 191 52.27 4.62 -5.83
N ARG A 192 51.55 4.00 -6.77
CA ARG A 192 52.16 3.45 -8.00
C ARG A 192 52.85 4.52 -8.83
N GLU A 193 52.31 5.74 -8.91
CA GLU A 193 52.96 6.85 -9.63
C GLU A 193 54.22 7.33 -8.93
N LYS A 194 54.22 7.42 -7.60
CA LYS A 194 55.43 7.74 -6.81
C LYS A 194 56.51 6.69 -7.02
N ASP A 195 56.17 5.41 -7.04
CA ASP A 195 57.14 4.34 -7.27
C ASP A 195 57.71 4.36 -8.70
N LYS A 196 56.85 4.58 -9.71
CA LYS A 196 57.32 4.81 -11.09
C LYS A 196 58.28 5.99 -11.17
N LYS A 197 57.92 7.12 -10.55
CA LYS A 197 58.78 8.32 -10.52
C LYS A 197 60.10 8.05 -9.80
N ARG A 198 60.07 7.34 -8.66
CA ARG A 198 61.28 6.92 -7.93
C ARG A 198 62.18 6.03 -8.79
N TRP A 199 61.60 5.10 -9.55
CA TRP A 199 62.36 4.23 -10.44
C TRP A 199 62.95 4.99 -11.64
N THR A 200 62.20 5.91 -12.25
CA THR A 200 62.72 6.75 -13.33
C THR A 200 63.83 7.68 -12.85
N ASP A 201 63.72 8.24 -11.64
CA ASP A 201 64.76 9.08 -11.02
C ASP A 201 66.02 8.25 -10.68
N PHE A 202 65.85 6.98 -10.30
CA PHE A 202 66.97 6.06 -10.11
C PHE A 202 67.63 5.68 -11.44
N ASN A 203 66.83 5.44 -12.48
CA ASN A 203 67.33 5.10 -13.81
C ASN A 203 68.03 6.28 -14.50
N SER A 204 67.52 7.51 -14.34
CA SER A 204 68.19 8.73 -14.84
C SER A 204 69.50 9.00 -14.09
N LYS A 205 69.55 8.69 -12.78
CA LYS A 205 70.81 8.73 -12.00
C LYS A 205 71.83 7.68 -12.45
N LEU A 206 71.38 6.51 -12.94
CA LEU A 206 72.27 5.47 -13.48
C LEU A 206 72.76 5.78 -14.90
N THR A 207 71.92 6.36 -15.75
CA THR A 207 72.30 6.72 -17.13
C THR A 207 73.09 8.03 -17.20
N GLY A 208 72.93 8.93 -16.23
CA GLY A 208 73.72 10.18 -16.12
C GLY A 208 75.10 10.01 -15.49
N ARG A 209 75.35 8.93 -14.73
CA ARG A 209 76.69 8.56 -14.24
C ARG A 209 77.22 7.41 -15.08
N THR A 210 77.87 7.78 -16.18
CA THR A 210 78.84 6.92 -16.87
C THR A 210 79.95 6.56 -15.86
N TRP A 211 79.74 5.49 -15.11
CA TRP A 211 80.75 4.90 -14.24
C TRP A 211 81.75 4.19 -15.14
N LYS A 212 82.73 4.93 -15.67
CA LYS A 212 83.92 4.34 -16.26
C LYS A 212 84.68 3.61 -15.15
N GLY A 213 84.61 2.28 -15.14
CA GLY A 213 85.67 1.46 -14.55
C GLY A 213 85.36 0.65 -13.29
N VAL A 214 84.24 -0.09 -13.21
CA VAL A 214 84.17 -1.24 -12.29
C VAL A 214 83.75 -2.48 -13.08
N VAL A 215 84.69 -3.43 -13.16
CA VAL A 215 84.54 -4.76 -13.79
C VAL A 215 83.85 -5.70 -12.81
N SER A 216 82.74 -6.31 -13.25
CA SER A 216 82.00 -7.33 -12.50
C SER A 216 82.67 -8.70 -12.63
N LYS A 217 83.19 -9.28 -11.54
CA LYS A 217 83.64 -10.69 -11.50
C LYS A 217 82.49 -11.58 -11.05
N SER A 218 82.11 -12.53 -11.90
CA SER A 218 81.03 -13.50 -11.73
C SER A 218 81.38 -14.58 -10.69
N MET A 219 80.60 -14.68 -9.62
CA MET A 219 80.63 -15.78 -8.65
C MET A 219 79.41 -16.69 -8.86
N VAL A 220 79.55 -17.67 -9.76
CA VAL A 220 78.68 -18.86 -9.80
C VAL A 220 79.57 -20.08 -9.97
N LYS A 221 79.66 -20.87 -8.90
CA LYS A 221 80.39 -22.14 -8.83
C LYS A 221 79.50 -23.21 -9.44
N THR A 222 79.84 -23.69 -10.63
CA THR A 222 79.19 -24.82 -11.28
C THR A 222 79.77 -26.12 -10.72
N ASP A 223 78.96 -26.90 -10.02
CA ASP A 223 79.30 -28.29 -9.72
C ASP A 223 78.98 -29.16 -10.96
N LYS A 224 79.89 -30.08 -11.30
CA LYS A 224 79.84 -30.89 -12.53
C LYS A 224 79.40 -32.32 -12.21
N ARG A 225 78.78 -32.96 -13.21
CA ARG A 225 78.71 -34.42 -13.55
C ARG A 225 77.30 -35.00 -13.36
N SER A 226 76.64 -35.61 -14.34
CA SER A 226 77.06 -36.31 -15.57
C SER A 226 75.99 -36.27 -16.67
N GLU A 227 76.46 -36.12 -17.92
CA GLU A 227 76.06 -36.80 -19.19
C GLU A 227 74.74 -37.61 -19.19
N ASN A 228 73.84 -37.54 -20.17
CA ASN A 228 74.11 -37.61 -21.61
C ASN A 228 72.80 -37.43 -22.45
N LEU A 229 72.92 -36.83 -23.66
CA LEU A 229 72.14 -37.09 -24.90
C LEU A 229 70.62 -36.69 -24.90
N ARG A 230 70.03 -35.89 -25.80
CA ARG A 230 70.29 -35.32 -27.16
C ARG A 230 69.48 -34.01 -27.26
N GLY A 231 69.99 -32.90 -27.80
CA GLY A 231 69.87 -32.49 -29.22
C GLY A 231 68.42 -32.15 -29.59
N THR A 232 68.01 -31.07 -30.26
CA THR A 232 68.67 -30.09 -31.13
C THR A 232 67.56 -29.10 -31.53
N THR A 233 67.83 -27.80 -31.44
CA THR A 233 67.40 -26.68 -32.28
C THR A 233 66.09 -26.73 -33.11
N ASN A 234 65.42 -25.57 -33.16
CA ASN A 234 64.78 -24.90 -34.33
C ASN A 234 63.25 -24.78 -34.37
N GLY A 235 62.82 -23.58 -34.82
CA GLY A 235 61.50 -23.25 -35.37
C GLY A 235 60.68 -22.38 -34.40
N ASN A 236 60.79 -21.05 -34.37
CA ASN A 236 60.41 -20.11 -35.42
C ASN A 236 59.13 -20.51 -36.17
N LEU A 237 57.98 -19.93 -35.80
CA LEU A 237 57.10 -19.31 -36.79
C LEU A 237 56.26 -18.20 -36.14
N VAL A 238 56.63 -16.97 -36.50
CA VAL A 238 55.76 -15.80 -36.52
C VAL A 238 54.57 -16.09 -37.44
N SER A 239 53.34 -15.74 -37.06
CA SER A 239 52.49 -14.91 -37.93
C SER A 239 51.18 -14.48 -37.24
N ASN A 240 50.97 -13.18 -37.32
CA ASN A 240 49.80 -12.41 -36.95
C ASN A 240 48.52 -12.89 -37.65
N TYR A 241 47.38 -12.81 -36.96
CA TYR A 241 46.13 -12.36 -37.59
C TYR A 241 45.35 -11.44 -36.63
N ARG A 242 45.16 -10.22 -37.13
CA ARG A 242 44.45 -9.08 -36.54
C ARG A 242 42.97 -9.21 -36.91
N PRO A 243 42.00 -9.16 -35.97
CA PRO A 243 40.62 -9.01 -36.37
C PRO A 243 40.37 -7.57 -36.83
N ALA A 244 40.00 -7.42 -38.10
CA ALA A 244 39.53 -6.19 -38.69
C ALA A 244 38.17 -5.81 -38.11
N ASN A 245 37.97 -4.52 -37.88
CA ASN A 245 36.66 -3.88 -37.89
C ASN A 245 36.75 -2.76 -38.93
N PRO A 246 35.72 -2.57 -39.74
CA PRO A 246 34.93 -1.36 -39.52
C PRO A 246 33.40 -1.57 -39.66
N ARG A 247 32.71 -0.79 -38.82
CA ARG A 247 31.30 -0.37 -38.81
C ARG A 247 30.85 0.25 -40.16
N PRO A 248 29.59 0.69 -40.35
CA PRO A 248 28.36 0.55 -39.54
C PRO A 248 27.26 -0.28 -40.21
#